data_AF-A0A3D4B667-F1
#
_entry.id   AF-A0A3D4B667-F1
#
_cell.length_a   1.000
_cell.length_b   1.000
_cell.length_c   1.000
_cell.angle_alpha   90.00
_cell.angle_beta   90.00
_cell.angle_gamma   90.00
#
_symmetry.space_group_name_H-M   'P 1'
#
loop_
_entity.id
_entity.type
_entity.pdbx_description
1 polymer ?
#
loop_
_entity_poly.entity_id
_entity_poly.type
_entity_poly.pdbx_seq_one_letter_code
_entity_poly.pdbx_strand_id
1 'polypeptide(L)' 'MTSSPESHVNTASRPSELKITDMRTVTIGNCTIIKIYTNQDIYGLGEVRDGAGKEYALTLKSRILGENPCNIDKVFR' A
#
# COMPACT_ATOMS: atom_id res chain seq x y z
N MET A 1 -3.60 -1.29 -40.97
CA MET A 1 -3.06 -0.58 -39.78
C MET A 1 -3.20 -1.51 -38.60
N THR A 2 -2.10 -2.07 -38.12
CA THR A 2 -2.11 -2.91 -36.91
C THR A 2 -2.28 -1.99 -35.70
N SER A 3 -3.32 -2.23 -34.91
CA SER A 3 -3.53 -1.53 -33.64
C SER A 3 -2.37 -1.84 -32.69
N SER A 4 -1.66 -0.80 -32.22
CA SER A 4 -0.62 -0.97 -31.21
C SER A 4 -1.21 -1.59 -29.94
N PRO A 5 -0.50 -2.49 -29.23
CA PRO A 5 -1.00 -3.13 -28.01
C PRO A 5 -1.53 -2.15 -26.96
N GLU A 6 -0.92 -0.95 -26.89
CA GLU A 6 -1.28 0.14 -26.00
C GLU A 6 -2.73 0.63 -26.17
N SER A 7 -3.30 0.49 -27.37
CA SER A 7 -4.69 0.89 -27.65
C SER A 7 -5.75 0.04 -26.94
N HIS A 8 -5.36 -1.11 -26.36
CA HIS A 8 -6.24 -2.02 -25.62
C HIS A 8 -5.97 -2.01 -24.11
N VAL A 9 -5.11 -1.12 -23.62
CA VAL A 9 -4.77 -1.03 -22.20
C VAL A 9 -5.62 0.04 -21.52
N ASN A 10 -6.27 -0.32 -20.41
CA ASN A 10 -6.97 0.64 -19.58
C ASN A 10 -5.95 1.48 -18.77
N THR A 11 -5.96 2.80 -18.96
CA THR A 11 -5.06 3.75 -18.31
C THR A 11 -5.63 4.36 -17.03
N ALA A 12 -6.89 4.09 -16.68
CA ALA A 12 -7.53 4.65 -15.49
C ALA A 12 -6.93 4.12 -14.17
N SER A 13 -6.28 2.94 -14.19
CA SER A 13 -5.69 2.28 -13.03
C SER A 13 -4.19 2.05 -13.20
N ARG A 14 -3.46 3.05 -13.72
CA ARG A 14 -2.02 2.92 -13.94
C ARG A 14 -1.30 2.68 -12.61
N PRO A 15 -0.54 1.57 -12.47
CA PRO A 15 0.20 1.29 -11.23
C PRO A 15 1.22 2.37 -10.88
N SER A 16 1.76 3.09 -11.86
CA SER A 16 2.70 4.20 -11.65
C SER A 16 2.08 5.38 -10.88
N GLU A 17 0.76 5.52 -10.88
CA GLU A 17 0.03 6.61 -10.22
C GLU A 17 -0.60 6.19 -8.88
N LEU A 18 -0.40 4.93 -8.49
CA LEU A 18 -0.84 4.40 -7.22
C LEU A 18 -0.08 5.06 -6.08
N LYS A 19 -0.79 5.50 -5.05
CA LYS A 19 -0.23 6.18 -3.87
C LYS A 19 -0.91 5.66 -2.62
N ILE A 20 -0.11 5.42 -1.58
CA ILE A 20 -0.62 5.10 -0.25
C ILE A 20 -1.29 6.36 0.32
N THR A 21 -2.55 6.24 0.73
CA THR A 21 -3.36 7.36 1.25
C THR A 21 -3.59 7.26 2.75
N ASP A 22 -3.58 6.06 3.32
CA ASP A 22 -3.80 5.86 4.74
C ASP A 22 -3.21 4.52 5.22
N MET A 23 -2.96 4.43 6.52
CA MET A 23 -2.68 3.20 7.24
C MET A 23 -3.57 3.16 8.47
N ARG A 24 -4.27 2.03 8.66
CA ARG A 24 -5.08 1.76 9.84
C ARG A 24 -4.67 0.43 10.45
N THR A 25 -4.93 0.28 11.74
CA THR A 25 -4.58 -0.94 12.47
C THR A 25 -5.77 -1.44 13.27
N VAL A 26 -5.88 -2.75 13.41
CA VAL A 26 -6.76 -3.40 14.37
C VAL A 26 -5.99 -4.51 15.08
N THR A 27 -6.16 -4.63 16.39
CA THR A 27 -5.53 -5.69 17.18
C THR A 27 -6.60 -6.69 17.59
N ILE A 28 -6.36 -7.97 17.27
CA ILE A 28 -7.25 -9.09 17.57
C ILE A 28 -6.44 -10.14 18.33
N GLY A 29 -6.75 -10.34 19.61
CA GLY A 29 -5.89 -11.12 20.50
C GLY A 29 -4.48 -10.52 20.55
N ASN A 30 -3.46 -11.32 20.23
CA ASN A 30 -2.08 -10.87 20.18
C ASN A 30 -1.62 -10.44 18.78
N CYS A 31 -2.51 -10.40 17.78
CA CYS A 31 -2.13 -10.09 16.39
C CYS A 31 -2.59 -8.68 16.02
N THR A 32 -1.64 -7.84 15.62
CA THR A 32 -1.93 -6.50 15.10
C THR A 32 -1.95 -6.52 13.57
N ILE A 33 -3.13 -6.36 12.99
CA ILE A 33 -3.33 -6.28 11.53
C ILE A 33 -3.16 -4.83 11.09
N ILE A 34 -2.45 -4.63 9.99
CA ILE A 34 -2.31 -3.37 9.28
C ILE A 34 -3.15 -3.44 8.00
N LYS A 35 -3.89 -2.36 7.72
CA LYS A 35 -4.53 -2.11 6.42
C LYS A 35 -3.98 -0.84 5.80
N ILE A 36 -3.43 -0.96 4.59
CA ILE A 36 -2.90 0.15 3.79
C ILE A 36 -3.91 0.48 2.71
N TYR A 37 -4.33 1.74 2.62
CA TYR A 37 -5.26 2.23 1.61
C TYR A 37 -4.51 2.95 0.50
N THR A 38 -5.09 2.96 -0.70
CA THR A 38 -4.56 3.70 -1.85
C THR A 38 -5.59 4.65 -2.46
N ASN A 39 -5.14 5.50 -3.38
CA ASN A 39 -5.96 6.44 -4.15
C ASN A 39 -6.77 5.79 -5.30
N GLN A 40 -6.67 4.48 -5.50
CA GLN A 40 -7.38 3.74 -6.58
C GLN A 40 -8.27 2.63 -6.01
N ASP A 41 -8.76 2.79 -4.77
CA ASP A 41 -9.66 1.85 -4.08
C ASP A 41 -9.09 0.43 -3.89
N ILE A 42 -7.78 0.26 -4.06
CA ILE A 42 -7.05 -0.96 -3.71
C ILE A 42 -6.52 -0.82 -2.28
N TYR A 43 -6.51 -1.92 -1.52
CA TYR A 43 -5.88 -1.97 -0.21
C TYR A 43 -5.00 -3.21 -0.04
N GLY A 44 -3.98 -3.08 0.81
CA GLY A 44 -3.13 -4.18 1.26
C GLY A 44 -3.41 -4.52 2.71
N LEU A 45 -3.27 -5.81 3.06
CA LEU A 45 -3.34 -6.30 4.44
C LEU A 45 -2.00 -6.92 4.83
N GLY A 46 -1.57 -6.67 6.06
CA GLY A 46 -0.38 -7.27 6.65
C GLY A 46 -0.51 -7.37 8.16
N GLU A 47 0.48 -7.99 8.81
CA GLU A 47 0.54 -8.16 10.25
C GLU A 47 1.84 -7.51 10.77
N VAL A 48 1.78 -6.92 11.97
CA VAL A 48 2.99 -6.60 12.71
C VAL A 48 3.55 -7.90 13.28
N ARG A 49 4.80 -8.21 12.90
CA ARG A 49 5.48 -9.48 13.21
C ARG A 49 5.47 -9.82 14.72
N ASP A 50 5.36 -11.11 15.03
CA ASP A 50 5.49 -11.71 16.36
C ASP A 50 4.55 -11.10 17.42
N GLY A 51 3.37 -10.64 16.98
CA GLY A 51 2.39 -10.01 17.87
C GLY A 51 2.83 -8.69 18.47
N ALA A 52 3.77 -7.99 17.82
CA ALA A 52 4.19 -6.67 18.26
C ALA A 52 3.05 -5.63 18.17
N GLY A 53 3.20 -4.59 19.00
CA GLY A 53 2.21 -3.53 19.14
C GLY A 53 2.04 -2.68 17.88
N LYS A 54 0.85 -2.07 17.75
CA LYS A 54 0.49 -1.15 16.66
C LYS A 54 1.38 0.09 16.59
N GLU A 55 2.00 0.47 17.70
CA GLU A 55 2.84 1.65 17.85
C GLU A 55 4.02 1.62 16.86
N TYR A 56 4.59 0.43 16.62
CA TYR A 56 5.67 0.24 15.66
C TYR A 56 5.21 0.59 14.23
N ALA A 57 4.07 0.05 13.81
CA ALA A 57 3.50 0.34 12.49
C ALA A 57 3.10 1.82 12.35
N LEU A 58 2.42 2.38 13.36
CA LEU A 58 1.93 3.76 13.32
C LEU A 58 3.06 4.79 13.31
N THR A 59 4.21 4.50 13.93
CA THR A 59 5.40 5.36 13.84
C THR A 59 5.96 5.45 12.43
N LEU A 60 5.79 4.41 11.61
CA LEU A 60 6.26 4.35 10.22
C LEU A 60 5.25 4.94 9.22
N LYS A 61 3.99 5.14 9.62
CA LYS A 61 2.92 5.65 8.74
C LYS A 61 3.32 6.91 7.98
N SER A 62 3.86 7.91 8.68
CA SER A 62 4.25 9.20 8.08
C SER A 62 5.31 9.09 6.99
N ARG A 63 6.09 8.01 6.98
CA ARG A 63 7.17 7.78 5.99
C ARG A 63 6.67 7.24 4.66
N ILE A 64 5.49 6.62 4.64
CA ILE A 64 4.98 5.93 3.44
C ILE A 64 3.75 6.61 2.81
N LEU A 65 3.13 7.57 3.50
CA LEU A 65 1.99 8.32 2.94
C LEU A 65 2.44 9.08 1.68
N GLY A 66 1.66 8.94 0.60
CA GLY A 66 1.95 9.52 -0.71
C GLY A 66 2.93 8.71 -1.57
N GLU A 67 3.60 7.71 -1.01
CA GLU A 67 4.52 6.86 -1.76
C GLU A 67 3.78 5.84 -2.61
N ASN A 68 4.42 5.44 -3.71
CA ASN A 68 3.91 4.37 -4.57
C ASN A 68 4.27 3.00 -3.95
N PRO A 69 3.28 2.16 -3.58
CA PRO A 69 3.54 0.89 -2.93
C PRO A 69 4.29 -0.12 -3.81
N CYS A 70 4.33 0.09 -5.13
CA CYS A 70 5.10 -0.75 -6.05
C CYS A 70 6.60 -0.42 -6.05
N ASN A 71 7.02 0.73 -5.50
CA ASN A 71 8.43 1.12 -5.37
C ASN A 71 9.03 0.59 -4.06
N ILE A 72 9.12 -0.73 -3.93
CA ILE A 72 9.49 -1.41 -2.68
C ILE A 72 10.84 -0.92 -2.15
N ASP A 73 11.86 -0.76 -2.99
CA ASP A 73 13.18 -0.31 -2.55
C ASP A 73 13.13 1.06 -1.85
N LYS A 74 12.32 2.00 -2.36
CA LYS A 74 12.16 3.34 -1.77
C LYS A 74 11.36 3.29 -0.46
N VAL A 75 10.41 2.38 -0.34
CA VAL A 75 9.58 2.23 0.88
C VAL A 75 10.39 1.58 2.01
N PHE A 76 11.33 0.70 1.68
CA PHE A 76 12.10 -0.08 2.67
C PHE A 76 13.51 0.46 2.99
N ARG A 77 14.08 1.36 2.18
CA ARG A 77 15.44 1.91 2.36
C ARG A 77 15.41 3.44 2.45
#